data_AF-A0A7X6R2X0-F1
#
_entry.id   AF-A0A7X6R2X0-F1
#
_cell.length_a   1.000
_cell.length_b   1.000
_cell.length_c   1.000
_cell.angle_alpha   90.00
_cell.angle_beta   90.00
_cell.angle_gamma   90.00
#
_symmetry.space_group_name_H-M   'P 1'
#
loop_
_entity.id
_entity.type
_entity.pdbx_description
1 polymer ?
#
loop_
_entity_poly.entity_id
_entity_poly.type
_entity_poly.pdbx_seq_one_letter_code
_entity_poly.pdbx_strand_id
1 'polypeptide(L)'
;MAITSYHGTFYTESPEIIEQILRSWLSKNDLQMKPHRGFQMHYETDGFELYCYDAGGPEAPFYFLLEGRIEDAPDTATTRLRDLADLSRNAGLEFSIDYEQVDTEGNPLSAEETIS
;
A
#
# COMPACT_ATOMS: atom_id res chain seq x y z
N MET A 1 -9.79 8.67 -17.85
CA MET A 1 -10.20 7.70 -16.83
C MET A 1 -9.54 8.12 -15.54
N ALA A 2 -10.24 8.13 -14.42
CA ALA A 2 -9.64 8.45 -13.12
C ALA A 2 -9.00 7.19 -12.54
N ILE A 3 -7.82 7.33 -11.96
CA ILE A 3 -7.04 6.27 -11.32
C ILE A 3 -6.84 6.71 -9.87
N THR A 4 -7.03 5.84 -8.88
CA THR A 4 -6.66 6.16 -7.50
C THR A 4 -5.18 5.81 -7.30
N SER A 5 -4.35 6.84 -7.16
CA SER A 5 -2.95 6.72 -6.74
C SER A 5 -2.90 6.69 -5.22
N TYR A 6 -2.05 5.84 -4.64
CA TYR A 6 -1.90 5.78 -3.18
C TYR A 6 -0.44 5.58 -2.75
N HIS A 7 -0.12 6.15 -1.60
CA HIS A 7 1.16 6.05 -0.91
C HIS A 7 0.90 5.78 0.56
N GLY A 8 1.43 4.68 1.07
CA GLY A 8 1.23 4.22 2.44
C GLY A 8 2.55 4.06 3.17
N THR A 9 2.62 4.56 4.40
CA THR A 9 3.73 4.35 5.33
C THR A 9 3.26 3.48 6.48
N PHE A 10 3.94 2.36 6.73
CA PHE A 10 3.58 1.41 7.79
C PHE A 10 4.77 1.16 8.70
N TYR A 11 4.62 1.48 9.99
CA TYR A 11 5.72 1.41 10.96
C TYR A 11 5.80 0.03 11.59
N THR A 12 6.81 -0.75 11.19
CA THR A 12 7.12 -2.06 11.76
C THR A 12 8.52 -2.52 11.36
N GLU A 13 9.17 -3.25 12.26
CA GLU A 13 10.42 -3.95 12.00
C GLU A 13 10.22 -5.38 11.49
N SER A 14 8.97 -5.83 11.38
CA SER A 14 8.61 -7.22 11.05
C SER A 14 8.04 -7.32 9.63
N PRO A 15 8.85 -7.72 8.62
CA PRO A 15 8.38 -7.96 7.26
C PRO A 15 7.25 -9.00 7.20
N GLU A 16 7.26 -9.95 8.13
CA GLU A 16 6.24 -11.01 8.23
C GLU A 16 4.84 -10.45 8.50
N ILE A 17 4.73 -9.37 9.28
CA ILE A 17 3.44 -8.71 9.55
C ILE A 17 2.91 -8.03 8.28
N ILE A 18 3.78 -7.31 7.57
CA ILE A 18 3.42 -6.67 6.30
C ILE A 18 3.01 -7.71 5.26
N GLU A 19 3.77 -8.80 5.14
CA GLU A 19 3.43 -9.90 4.24
C GLU A 19 2.04 -10.48 4.55
N GLN A 20 1.71 -10.71 5.82
CA GLN A 20 0.39 -11.23 6.22
C GLN A 20 -0.75 -10.25 5.92
N ILE A 21 -0.55 -8.95 6.17
CA ILE A 21 -1.52 -7.91 5.82
C ILE A 21 -1.76 -7.90 4.31
N LEU A 22 -0.70 -7.89 3.51
CA LEU A 22 -0.78 -7.85 2.05
C LEU A 22 -1.43 -9.12 1.46
N ARG A 23 -1.11 -10.31 2.01
CA ARG A 23 -1.78 -11.57 1.64
C ARG A 23 -3.28 -11.50 1.88
N SER A 24 -3.68 -10.95 3.04
CA SER A 24 -5.08 -10.80 3.42
C SER A 24 -5.79 -9.79 2.53
N TRP A 25 -5.17 -8.63 2.30
CA TRP A 25 -5.72 -7.55 1.48
C TRP A 25 -5.91 -7.97 0.02
N LEU A 26 -4.93 -8.67 -0.56
CA LEU A 26 -4.99 -9.12 -1.95
C LEU A 26 -5.75 -10.46 -2.11
N SER A 27 -6.14 -11.11 -1.02
CA SER A 27 -6.66 -12.48 -1.01
C SER A 27 -5.73 -13.46 -1.75
N LYS A 28 -4.41 -13.33 -1.55
CA LYS A 28 -3.36 -14.14 -2.18
C LYS A 28 -2.53 -14.83 -1.12
N ASN A 29 -2.73 -16.13 -0.95
CA ASN A 29 -2.02 -16.92 0.07
C ASN A 29 -0.55 -17.22 -0.28
N ASP A 30 -0.15 -17.04 -1.54
CA ASP A 30 1.18 -17.35 -2.08
C ASP A 30 2.08 -16.11 -2.28
N LEU A 31 1.59 -14.93 -1.93
CA LEU A 31 2.33 -13.67 -2.01
C LEU A 31 3.54 -13.70 -1.04
N GLN A 32 4.75 -13.41 -1.51
CA GLN A 32 5.96 -13.46 -0.67
C GLN A 32 6.81 -12.20 -0.85
N MET A 33 7.25 -11.61 0.25
CA MET A 33 8.28 -10.58 0.23
C MET A 33 9.63 -11.23 -0.02
N LYS A 34 10.43 -10.64 -0.91
CA LYS A 34 11.75 -11.15 -1.26
C LYS A 34 12.83 -10.24 -0.67
N PRO A 35 13.91 -10.82 -0.10
CA PRO A 35 15.05 -10.02 0.31
C PRO A 35 15.78 -9.49 -0.94
N HIS A 36 15.82 -8.16 -1.13
CA HIS A 36 16.56 -7.48 -2.20
C HIS A 36 17.01 -6.09 -1.74
N ARG A 37 18.26 -5.98 -1.26
CA ARG A 37 18.78 -4.74 -0.62
C ARG A 37 17.88 -4.22 0.52
N GLY A 38 17.19 -5.13 1.19
CA GLY A 38 16.02 -4.87 2.02
C GLY A 38 14.96 -5.97 1.81
N PHE A 39 13.70 -5.75 2.17
CA PHE A 39 12.55 -6.59 1.85
C PHE A 39 11.63 -5.86 0.87
N GLN A 40 11.41 -6.42 -0.30
CA GLN A 40 10.53 -5.84 -1.31
C GLN A 40 9.53 -6.84 -1.88
N MET A 41 8.43 -6.32 -2.39
CA MET A 41 7.37 -7.03 -3.10
C MET A 41 6.83 -6.14 -4.21
N HIS A 42 6.58 -6.74 -5.36
CA HIS A 42 5.85 -6.10 -6.46
C HIS A 42 4.71 -7.03 -6.87
N TYR A 43 3.51 -6.49 -6.96
CA TYR A 43 2.32 -7.19 -7.40
C TYR A 43 1.53 -6.32 -8.38
N GLU A 44 1.26 -6.87 -9.56
CA GLU A 44 0.56 -6.15 -10.64
C GLU A 44 -0.47 -7.08 -11.30
N THR A 45 -1.66 -6.56 -11.53
CA THR A 45 -2.72 -7.17 -12.33
C THR A 45 -3.36 -6.13 -13.24
N ASP A 46 -4.30 -6.56 -14.09
CA ASP A 46 -5.13 -5.62 -14.85
C ASP A 46 -5.86 -4.67 -13.89
N GLY A 47 -5.55 -3.38 -13.97
CA GLY A 47 -6.11 -2.31 -13.14
C GLY A 47 -5.66 -2.26 -11.67
N PHE A 48 -4.57 -2.93 -11.28
CA PHE A 48 -4.02 -2.80 -9.92
C PHE A 48 -2.51 -2.97 -9.91
N GLU A 49 -1.80 -2.08 -9.22
CA GLU A 49 -0.35 -2.14 -9.03
C GLU A 49 -0.01 -1.84 -7.58
N LEU A 50 0.92 -2.61 -7.01
CA LEU A 50 1.45 -2.46 -5.67
C LEU A 50 2.95 -2.72 -5.65
N TYR A 51 3.71 -1.73 -5.25
CA TYR A 51 5.08 -1.88 -4.75
C TYR A 51 5.06 -1.76 -3.24
N CYS A 52 5.76 -2.67 -2.57
CA CYS A 52 6.01 -2.60 -1.14
C CYS A 52 7.50 -2.81 -0.90
N TYR A 53 8.14 -1.94 -0.14
CA TYR A 53 9.56 -2.07 0.15
C TYR A 53 9.90 -1.48 1.53
N ASP A 54 10.93 -2.01 2.17
CA ASP A 54 11.49 -1.40 3.37
C ASP A 54 12.25 -0.12 3.00
N ALA A 55 11.91 0.96 3.68
CA ALA A 55 12.56 2.26 3.49
C ALA A 55 13.28 2.75 4.76
N GLY A 56 13.33 1.88 5.79
CA GLY A 56 14.11 2.08 6.99
C GLY A 56 15.61 2.10 6.70
N GLY A 57 16.30 3.14 7.16
CA GLY A 57 17.76 3.22 7.17
C GLY A 57 18.35 2.72 8.50
N PRO A 58 19.68 2.55 8.59
CA PRO A 58 20.35 2.06 9.81
C PRO A 58 20.16 2.95 11.06
N GLU A 59 19.68 4.19 10.90
CA GLU A 59 19.45 5.15 11.99
C GLU A 59 17.99 5.66 12.07
N ALA A 60 17.10 5.17 11.21
CA ALA A 60 15.70 5.61 11.13
C ALA A 60 14.76 4.52 11.66
N PRO A 61 13.52 4.86 12.08
CA PRO A 61 12.54 3.82 12.42
C PRO A 61 12.37 2.85 11.25
N PHE A 62 12.17 1.56 11.55
CA PHE A 62 11.84 0.58 10.54
C PHE A 62 10.41 0.82 10.05
N TYR A 63 10.26 1.12 8.76
CA TYR A 63 8.97 1.25 8.12
C TYR A 63 9.00 0.70 6.70
N PHE A 64 7.81 0.36 6.22
CA PHE A 64 7.55 -0.08 4.86
C PHE A 64 6.79 1.00 4.12
N LEU A 65 7.23 1.27 2.90
CA LEU A 65 6.50 2.08 1.93
C LEU A 65 5.70 1.17 1.02
N LEU A 66 4.42 1.49 0.88
CA LEU A 66 3.50 0.88 -0.07
C LEU A 66 3.09 1.95 -1.08
N GLU A 67 3.26 1.68 -2.35
CA GLU A 67 2.94 2.62 -3.43
C GLU A 67 2.19 1.87 -4.51
N GLY A 68 1.24 2.53 -5.16
CA GLY A 68 0.49 1.84 -6.20
C GLY A 68 -0.65 2.62 -6.78
N ARG A 69 -1.42 1.93 -7.62
CA ARG A 69 -2.61 2.47 -8.27
C ARG A 69 -3.73 1.45 -8.37
N ILE A 70 -4.95 1.96 -8.32
CA ILE A 70 -6.18 1.19 -8.48
C ILE A 70 -6.99 1.83 -9.62
N GLU A 71 -7.16 1.09 -10.71
CA GLU A 71 -7.95 1.51 -11.87
C GLU A 71 -9.38 0.97 -11.75
N ASP A 72 -10.11 1.46 -10.74
CA ASP A 72 -11.50 1.09 -10.46
C ASP A 72 -12.33 2.37 -10.18
N ALA A 73 -13.64 2.23 -9.97
CA ALA A 73 -14.48 3.33 -9.51
C ALA A 73 -13.94 3.89 -8.18
N PRO A 74 -13.95 5.23 -7.98
CA PRO A 74 -13.38 5.86 -6.79
C PRO A 74 -13.88 5.26 -5.46
N ASP A 75 -15.18 5.04 -5.33
CA ASP A 75 -15.76 4.45 -4.11
C ASP A 75 -15.23 3.03 -3.83
N THR A 76 -14.98 2.25 -4.88
CA THR A 76 -14.42 0.90 -4.78
C THR A 76 -12.96 0.95 -4.37
N ALA A 77 -12.17 1.86 -4.97
CA ALA A 77 -10.78 2.06 -4.62
C ALA A 77 -10.63 2.54 -3.16
N THR A 78 -11.43 3.51 -2.74
CA THR A 78 -11.46 3.98 -1.34
C THR A 78 -11.87 2.87 -0.38
N THR A 79 -12.84 2.02 -0.74
CA THR A 79 -13.22 0.86 0.07
C THR A 79 -12.04 -0.09 0.24
N ARG A 80 -11.32 -0.41 -0.83
CA ARG A 80 -10.11 -1.24 -0.76
C ARG A 80 -9.02 -0.66 0.14
N LEU A 81 -8.79 0.66 0.10
CA LEU A 81 -7.80 1.32 0.97
C LEU A 81 -8.24 1.30 2.44
N ARG A 82 -9.54 1.42 2.71
CA ARG A 82 -10.10 1.26 4.07
C ARG A 82 -9.93 -0.17 4.58
N ASP A 83 -10.12 -1.18 3.74
CA ASP A 83 -9.87 -2.57 4.12
C ASP A 83 -8.40 -2.79 4.51
N LEU A 84 -7.45 -2.20 3.76
CA LEU A 84 -6.02 -2.22 4.12
C LEU A 84 -5.76 -1.54 5.47
N ALA A 85 -6.37 -0.37 5.70
CA ALA A 85 -6.28 0.34 6.97
C ALA A 85 -6.82 -0.50 8.13
N ASP A 86 -7.98 -1.15 7.97
CA ASP A 86 -8.58 -1.98 9.01
C ASP A 86 -7.75 -3.24 9.31
N LEU A 87 -7.20 -3.90 8.29
CA LEU A 87 -6.25 -5.00 8.48
C LEU A 87 -5.01 -4.55 9.27
N SER A 88 -4.52 -3.34 9.02
CA SER A 88 -3.34 -2.78 9.66
C SER A 88 -3.61 -2.38 11.11
N ARG A 89 -4.79 -1.76 11.39
CA ARG A 89 -5.26 -1.50 12.76
C ARG A 89 -5.42 -2.79 13.56
N ASN A 90 -6.01 -3.82 12.95
CA ASN A 90 -6.19 -5.13 13.59
C ASN A 90 -4.86 -5.83 13.89
N ALA A 91 -3.82 -5.56 13.11
CA ALA A 91 -2.45 -6.01 13.36
C ALA A 91 -1.68 -5.15 14.37
N GLY A 92 -2.28 -4.05 14.85
CA GLY A 92 -1.66 -3.14 15.82
C GLY A 92 -0.56 -2.25 15.23
N LEU A 93 -0.59 -1.99 13.92
CA LEU A 93 0.39 -1.13 13.25
C LEU A 93 -0.02 0.34 13.31
N GLU A 94 0.96 1.21 13.48
CA GLU A 94 0.85 2.63 13.14
C GLU A 94 1.07 2.78 11.63
N PHE A 95 0.21 3.54 10.95
CA PHE A 95 0.31 3.77 9.52
C PHE A 95 -0.32 5.10 9.08
N SER A 96 0.00 5.51 7.85
CA SER A 96 -0.67 6.57 7.11
C SER A 96 -0.82 6.13 5.66
N ILE A 97 -1.99 6.30 5.06
CA ILE A 97 -2.25 6.03 3.63
C ILE A 97 -2.80 7.30 3.01
N ASP A 98 -1.99 7.93 2.18
CA ASP A 98 -2.36 9.08 1.37
C ASP A 98 -2.83 8.60 0.00
N TYR A 99 -3.93 9.16 -0.50
CA TYR A 99 -4.45 8.80 -1.81
C TYR A 99 -5.13 9.97 -2.50
N GLU A 100 -5.08 9.95 -3.82
CA GLU A 100 -5.71 10.96 -4.68
C GLU A 100 -6.20 10.32 -5.98
N GLN A 101 -7.15 10.96 -6.64
CA GLN A 101 -7.52 10.60 -8.00
C GLN A 101 -6.58 11.33 -8.96
N VAL A 102 -6.00 10.59 -9.90
CA VAL A 102 -5.16 11.12 -10.98
C VAL A 102 -5.74 10.73 -12.35
N ASP A 103 -5.36 11.45 -13.39
CA ASP A 103 -5.61 11.03 -14.77
C ASP A 103 -4.59 9.98 -15.23
N THR A 104 -4.68 9.56 -16.50
CA THR A 104 -3.78 8.56 -17.09
C THR A 104 -2.34 9.06 -17.27
N GLU A 105 -2.09 10.36 -17.13
CA GLU A 105 -0.76 10.97 -17.17
C GLU A 105 -0.20 11.20 -15.76
N GLY A 106 -0.96 10.87 -14.71
CA GLY A 106 -0.58 11.07 -13.32
C GLY A 106 -0.86 12.49 -12.80
N ASN A 107 -1.64 13.31 -13.53
CA ASN A 107 -2.02 14.63 -13.04
C ASN A 107 -3.17 14.51 -12.02
N PRO A 108 -3.11 15.25 -10.89
CA PRO A 108 -4.16 15.19 -9.88
C PRO A 108 -5.49 15.74 -10.39
N LEU A 109 -6.56 14.99 -10.13
CA LEU A 109 -7.97 15.31 -10.38
C LEU A 109 -8.72 15.65 -9.10
N SER A 110 -8.21 15.25 -7.94
CA SER A 110 -8.75 15.56 -6.62
C SER A 110 -7.69 16.14 -5.68
N ALA A 111 -8.12 16.60 -4.50
CA ALA A 111 -7.18 16.80 -3.41
C ALA A 111 -6.74 15.43 -2.85
N GLU A 112 -5.57 15.41 -2.21
CA GLU A 112 -5.07 14.28 -1.45
C GLU A 112 -5.88 14.10 -0.17
N GLU A 113 -6.18 12.85 0.16
CA GLU A 113 -6.87 12.41 1.37
C GLU A 113 -6.01 11.39 2.13
N THR A 114 -6.12 11.39 3.46
CA THR A 114 -5.30 10.54 4.34
C THR A 114 -6.17 9.60 5.18
N ILE A 115 -5.75 8.33 5.30
CA ILE A 115 -6.30 7.34 6.24
C ILE A 115 -5.21 6.95 7.26
N SER A 116 -5.50 7.08 8.55
CA SER A 116 -4.63 6.65 9.67
C SER A 116 -5.41 5.95 10.78
#